data_AF-A0A160IJW0-F1
#
_entry.id   AF-A0A160IJW0-F1
#
_cell.length_a   1.000
_cell.length_b   1.000
_cell.length_c   1.000
_cell.angle_alpha   90.00
_cell.angle_beta   90.00
_cell.angle_gamma   90.00
#
_symmetry.space_group_name_H-M   'P 1'
#
loop_
_entity.id
_entity.type
_entity.pdbx_description
1 polymer ?
#
loop_
_entity_poly.entity_id
_entity_poly.type
_entity_poly.pdbx_seq_one_letter_code
_entity_poly.pdbx_strand_id
1 'polypeptide(L)' 'MSNTNVLTLIGALLAGYFLLALPLGGTFLAAFGPAVKIIAILTVLVFGAVLIYKGLKEILRK' A
#
# COMPACT_ATOMS: atom_id res chain seq x y z
N MET A 1 -10.36 -19.20 -2.62
CA MET A 1 -10.69 -18.54 -1.35
C MET A 1 -9.97 -17.19 -1.31
N SER A 2 -10.59 -16.12 -1.79
CA SER A 2 -10.06 -14.76 -1.60
C SER A 2 -11.24 -13.80 -1.50
N ASN A 3 -11.83 -13.75 -0.30
CA ASN A 3 -12.69 -12.65 0.11
C ASN A 3 -11.79 -11.45 0.38
N THR A 4 -11.24 -10.84 -0.69
CA THR A 4 -10.44 -9.62 -0.54
C THR A 4 -11.39 -8.46 -0.25
N ASN A 5 -11.73 -8.31 1.03
CA ASN A 5 -12.54 -7.20 1.52
C ASN A 5 -11.85 -5.89 1.16
N VAL A 6 -12.60 -4.95 0.57
CA VAL A 6 -12.09 -3.64 0.15
C VAL A 6 -11.41 -2.91 1.31
N LEU A 7 -11.90 -3.11 2.54
CA LEU A 7 -11.28 -2.64 3.78
C LEU A 7 -9.81 -3.08 3.94
N THR A 8 -9.46 -4.33 3.58
CA THR A 8 -8.09 -4.83 3.69
C THR A 8 -7.18 -4.15 2.66
N LEU A 9 -7.67 -3.89 1.45
CA LEU A 9 -6.91 -3.18 0.42
C LEU A 9 -6.66 -1.73 0.80
N ILE A 10 -7.66 -1.07 1.39
CA ILE A 10 -7.54 0.30 1.91
C ILE A 10 -6.58 0.32 3.10
N GLY A 11 -6.70 -0.62 4.04
CA GLY A 11 -5.79 -0.75 5.19
C GLY A 11 -4.34 -0.98 4.76
N ALA A 12 -4.10 -1.82 3.76
CA ALA A 12 -2.77 -2.07 3.20
C ALA A 12 -2.21 -0.84 2.46
N LEU A 13 -3.04 -0.11 1.72
CA LEU A 13 -2.67 1.15 1.06
C LEU A 13 -2.25 2.20 2.10
N LEU A 14 -3.06 2.37 3.16
CA LEU A 14 -2.76 3.28 4.26
C LEU A 14 -1.49 2.87 5.00
N ALA A 15 -1.31 1.58 5.30
CA ALA A 15 -0.09 1.09 5.94
C ALA A 15 1.16 1.41 5.10
N GLY A 16 1.12 1.20 3.78
CA GLY A 16 2.21 1.58 2.87
C GLY A 16 2.48 3.09 2.85
N TYR A 17 1.43 3.91 2.89
CA TYR A 17 1.56 5.37 2.95
C TYR A 17 2.18 5.85 4.28
N PHE A 18 1.72 5.30 5.41
CA PHE A 18 2.30 5.60 6.73
C PHE A 18 3.76 5.16 6.83
N LEU A 19 4.13 4.06 6.16
CA LEU A 19 5.52 3.60 6.09
C LEU A 19 6.43 4.58 5.33
N LEU A 20 5.91 5.34 4.36
CA LEU A 20 6.66 6.42 3.68
C LEU A 20 6.90 7.63 4.60
N ALA A 21 5.95 7.93 5.47
CA ALA A 21 5.99 9.07 6.38
C ALA A 21 6.72 8.76 7.70
N LEU A 22 7.19 7.52 7.89
CA LEU A 22 7.79 7.09 9.13
C LEU A 22 9.20 7.73 9.33
N PRO A 23 9.46 8.44 10.43
CA PRO A 23 10.80 8.89 10.74
C PRO A 23 11.66 7.69 11.14
N LEU A 24 12.57 7.28 10.24
CA LEU A 24 13.48 6.15 10.49
C LEU A 24 14.73 6.55 11.27
N GLY A 25 14.99 7.85 11.47
CA GLY A 25 16.17 8.35 12.18
C GLY A 25 16.24 7.85 13.62
N GLY A 26 17.42 7.38 14.04
CA GLY A 26 17.64 6.85 15.39
C GLY A 26 17.03 5.47 15.65
N THR A 27 16.49 4.80 14.63
CA THR A 27 15.93 3.44 14.74
C THR A 27 16.84 2.38 14.10
N PHE A 28 16.65 1.11 14.45
CA PHE A 28 17.33 -0.03 13.79
C PHE A 28 17.07 -0.07 12.27
N LEU A 29 15.93 0.46 11.82
CA LEU A 29 15.55 0.52 10.41
C LEU A 29 16.22 1.65 9.63
N ALA A 30 16.96 2.55 10.30
CA ALA A 30 17.72 3.61 9.63
C ALA A 30 18.73 3.05 8.62
N ALA A 31 19.36 1.92 8.94
CA ALA A 31 20.30 1.23 8.06
C ALA A 31 19.65 0.73 6.75
N PHE A 32 18.34 0.48 6.77
CA PHE A 32 17.57 -0.01 5.63
C PHE A 32 16.65 1.07 5.03
N GLY A 33 16.83 2.34 5.41
CA GLY A 33 15.97 3.44 4.99
C GLY A 33 15.59 3.47 3.51
N PRO A 34 16.55 3.30 2.57
CA PRO A 34 16.25 3.22 1.14
C PRO A 34 15.34 2.04 0.78
N ALA A 35 15.61 0.86 1.33
CA ALA A 35 14.82 -0.35 1.06
C ALA A 35 13.40 -0.23 1.63
N VAL A 36 13.23 0.31 2.84
CA VAL A 36 11.92 0.54 3.45
C VAL A 36 11.09 1.51 2.60
N LYS A 37 11.69 2.58 2.08
CA LYS A 37 11.01 3.50 1.16
C LYS A 37 10.58 2.81 -0.14
N ILE A 38 11.43 2.00 -0.74
CA ILE A 38 11.10 1.26 -1.97
C ILE A 38 9.90 0.33 -1.73
N ILE A 39 9.92 -0.45 -0.65
CA ILE A 39 8.82 -1.36 -0.29
C ILE A 39 7.53 -0.58 -0.06
N ALA A 40 7.60 0.56 0.63
CA ALA A 40 6.46 1.39 0.90
C ALA A 40 5.83 1.97 -0.38
N ILE A 41 6.66 2.45 -1.33
CA ILE A 41 6.21 2.89 -2.66
C ILE A 41 5.54 1.74 -3.42
N LEU A 42 6.19 0.58 -3.48
CA LEU A 42 5.65 -0.60 -4.19
C LEU A 42 4.30 -1.04 -3.60
N THR A 43 4.19 -1.01 -2.27
CA THR A 43 2.94 -1.33 -1.56
C THR A 43 1.83 -0.36 -1.97
N VAL A 44 2.09 0.95 -1.95
CA VAL A 44 1.11 1.96 -2.34
C VAL A 44 0.69 1.81 -3.81
N LEU A 45 1.66 1.57 -4.71
CA LEU A 45 1.38 1.39 -6.13
C LEU A 45 0.53 0.15 -6.41
N VAL A 46 0.89 -1.00 -5.85
CA VAL A 46 0.18 -2.27 -6.11
C VAL A 46 -1.23 -2.22 -5.54
N PHE A 47 -1.38 -1.86 -4.27
CA PHE A 47 -2.71 -1.82 -3.64
C PHE A 47 -3.59 -0.72 -4.22
N GLY A 48 -3.01 0.43 -4.57
CA GLY A 48 -3.70 1.52 -5.26
C GLY A 48 -4.20 1.09 -6.65
N ALA A 49 -3.34 0.47 -7.46
CA ALA A 49 -3.71 -0.04 -8.78
C ALA A 49 -4.82 -1.09 -8.70
N VAL A 50 -4.76 -2.01 -7.72
CA VAL A 50 -5.80 -3.02 -7.50
C VAL A 50 -7.14 -2.39 -7.10
N LEU A 51 -7.13 -1.34 -6.26
CA LEU A 51 -8.34 -0.60 -5.90
C LEU A 51 -8.95 0.12 -7.10
N ILE A 52 -8.13 0.81 -7.89
CA ILE A 52 -8.57 1.47 -9.12
C ILE A 52 -9.17 0.45 -10.09
N TYR A 53 -8.51 -0.69 -10.30
CA TYR A 53 -9.01 -1.76 -11.17
C TYR A 53 -10.36 -2.31 -10.68
N LYS A 54 -10.49 -2.60 -9.39
CA LYS A 54 -11.75 -3.07 -8.80
C LYS A 54 -12.86 -2.03 -8.93
N GLY A 55 -12.55 -0.75 -8.68
CA GLY A 55 -13.50 0.36 -8.84
C GLY A 55 -13.96 0.52 -10.28
N LEU A 56 -13.02 0.53 -11.24
CA LEU A 56 -13.33 0.60 -12.67
C LEU A 56 -14.16 -0.60 -13.14
N LYS A 57 -13.81 -1.81 -12.71
CA LYS A 57 -14.57 -3.01 -13.03
C LYS A 57 -16.00 -2.93 -12.52
N GLU A 58 -16.23 -2.40 -11.32
CA GLU A 58 -17.58 -2.26 -10.78
C GLU A 58 -18.39 -1.20 -11.55
N ILE A 59 -17.75 -0.10 -11.96
CA ILE A 59 -18.37 0.94 -12.80
C ILE A 59 -18.73 0.39 -14.19
N LEU A 60 -17.82 -0.35 -14.84
CA LEU A 60 -18.01 -0.93 -16.18
C LEU A 60 -18.91 -2.17 -16.22
N ARG A 61 -19.09 -2.85 -15.08
CA ARG A 61 -19.96 -4.03 -14.96
C ARG A 61 -21.42 -3.64 -14.69
N LYS A 62 -21.69 -2.33 -14.59
CA LYS A 62 -23.00 -1.71 -14.68
C LYS A 62 -23.27 -1.28 -16.11
#